data_AF-A0A6A5YL36-F1
#
_entry.id   AF-A0A6A5YL36-F1
#
_cell.length_a   1.000
_cell.length_b   1.000
_cell.length_c   1.000
_cell.angle_alpha   90.00
_cell.angle_beta   90.00
_cell.angle_gamma   90.00
#
_symmetry.space_group_name_H-M   'P 1'
#
loop_
_entity.id
_entity.type
_entity.pdbx_description
1 polymer ?
#
loop_
_entity_poly.entity_id
_entity_poly.type
_entity_poly.pdbx_seq_one_letter_code
_entity_poly.pdbx_strand_id
1 'polypeptide(L)'
;MAVIWGLDLREMQWSKFGNSYMWNKDYHMRRTKFIVYQIAMICCVCSESLGTAALSDYVDQQDFVAKHQLGATVHNNNFIGIASYNIFVGVYVATIFGSAFFFDLFWPERKEVPGVKLAWKICSVLACLFTISAALGLTIIVAMKSAYVSGTDAANASRLLAEYGGSPMKYRDNGRAIASVVFLWPGFLATVASTWLLWHSLAHIDQYGPKSKQAKLRDDVGASPNEKPADSASNVSGTTNEPVLAAPEATHAAPDGQHDRNEGANRAYAEAHQAYSGV
;
A
#
# COMPACT_ATOMS: atom_id res chain seq x y z
N MET A 1 2.10 -17.84 -24.26
CA MET A 1 1.33 -16.91 -23.39
C MET A 1 2.07 -16.74 -22.08
N ALA A 2 2.10 -15.53 -21.53
CA ALA A 2 2.96 -15.22 -20.38
C ALA A 2 2.33 -15.70 -19.07
N VAL A 3 2.53 -16.98 -18.76
CA VAL A 3 2.38 -17.50 -17.39
C VAL A 3 3.67 -17.14 -16.66
N ILE A 4 3.58 -16.20 -15.74
CA ILE A 4 4.72 -15.76 -14.93
C ILE A 4 4.51 -16.39 -13.55
N TRP A 5 5.43 -17.30 -13.16
CA TRP A 5 5.42 -17.96 -11.84
C TRP A 5 4.16 -18.81 -11.56
N GLY A 6 3.56 -19.39 -12.60
CA GLY A 6 2.35 -20.21 -12.46
C GLY A 6 1.04 -19.43 -12.30
N LEU A 7 1.10 -18.10 -12.45
CA LEU A 7 -0.06 -17.21 -12.39
C LEU A 7 -0.41 -16.75 -13.82
N ASP A 8 -1.67 -16.92 -14.20
CA ASP A 8 -2.16 -16.44 -15.50
C ASP A 8 -2.41 -14.93 -15.42
N LEU A 9 -1.61 -14.14 -16.15
CA LEU A 9 -1.72 -12.68 -16.19
C LEU A 9 -3.05 -12.19 -16.78
N ARG A 10 -3.81 -13.05 -17.50
CA ARG A 10 -5.16 -12.73 -17.99
C ARG A 10 -6.18 -12.56 -16.86
N GLU A 11 -5.91 -13.13 -15.69
CA GLU A 11 -6.77 -13.00 -14.51
C GLU A 11 -6.56 -11.67 -13.78
N MET A 12 -5.50 -10.93 -14.10
CA MET A 12 -5.26 -9.58 -13.60
C MET A 12 -6.13 -8.60 -14.39
N GLN A 13 -7.37 -8.43 -13.93
CA GLN A 13 -8.31 -7.50 -14.54
C GLN A 13 -8.63 -6.38 -13.57
N TRP A 14 -8.52 -5.13 -14.03
CA TRP A 14 -8.91 -3.95 -13.24
C TRP A 14 -10.39 -3.97 -12.83
N SER A 15 -11.24 -4.68 -13.59
CA SER A 15 -12.64 -4.93 -13.25
C SER A 15 -12.83 -5.72 -11.94
N LYS A 16 -11.83 -6.50 -11.49
CA LYS A 16 -11.86 -7.22 -10.20
C LYS A 16 -11.71 -6.31 -8.99
N PHE A 17 -11.31 -5.03 -9.18
CA PHE A 17 -11.45 -3.99 -8.14
C PHE A 17 -12.90 -3.51 -7.98
N GLY A 18 -13.83 -3.98 -8.80
CA GLY A 18 -15.25 -3.66 -8.65
C GLY A 18 -15.80 -4.11 -7.31
N ASN A 19 -16.64 -3.27 -6.70
CA ASN A 19 -17.32 -3.52 -5.43
C ASN A 19 -17.97 -4.92 -5.37
N SER A 20 -18.61 -5.35 -6.46
CA SER A 20 -19.25 -6.66 -6.55
C SER A 20 -18.28 -7.85 -6.37
N TYR A 21 -17.00 -7.69 -6.73
CA TYR A 21 -16.00 -8.76 -6.68
C TYR A 21 -15.25 -8.80 -5.33
N MET A 22 -14.99 -7.62 -4.76
CA MET A 22 -14.34 -7.46 -3.45
C MET A 22 -15.24 -7.89 -2.30
N TRP A 23 -16.55 -7.63 -2.40
CA TRP A 23 -17.53 -7.96 -1.35
C TRP A 23 -18.26 -9.29 -1.55
N ASN A 24 -17.83 -10.10 -2.52
CA ASN A 24 -18.43 -11.41 -2.78
C ASN A 24 -18.19 -12.40 -1.61
N LYS A 25 -19.17 -13.28 -1.36
CA LYS A 25 -19.13 -14.34 -0.32
C LYS A 25 -18.54 -15.65 -0.84
N ASP A 26 -18.17 -15.70 -2.11
CA ASP A 26 -17.73 -16.95 -2.74
C ASP A 26 -16.40 -17.48 -2.21
N TYR A 27 -15.57 -16.61 -1.61
CA TYR A 27 -14.25 -16.96 -1.07
C TYR A 27 -14.17 -16.78 0.45
N HIS A 28 -13.49 -17.72 1.12
CA HIS A 28 -13.41 -17.74 2.58
C HIS A 28 -12.67 -16.51 3.13
N MET A 29 -13.29 -15.80 4.08
CA MET A 29 -12.77 -14.61 4.78
C MET A 29 -12.30 -13.43 3.91
N ARG A 30 -12.62 -13.39 2.60
CA ARG A 30 -12.15 -12.33 1.69
C ARG A 30 -12.42 -10.91 2.21
N ARG A 31 -13.65 -10.64 2.66
CA ARG A 31 -14.05 -9.32 3.20
C ARG A 31 -13.32 -8.95 4.47
N THR A 32 -13.18 -9.91 5.38
CA THR A 32 -12.49 -9.72 6.67
C THR A 32 -11.01 -9.42 6.44
N LYS A 33 -10.34 -10.19 5.58
CA LYS A 33 -8.95 -9.92 5.20
C LYS A 33 -8.80 -8.54 4.57
N PHE A 34 -9.67 -8.19 3.63
CA PHE A 34 -9.62 -6.88 2.99
C PHE A 34 -9.70 -5.75 4.00
N ILE A 35 -10.72 -5.77 4.87
CA ILE A 35 -10.89 -4.72 5.89
C ILE A 35 -9.66 -4.64 6.81
N VAL A 36 -9.21 -5.77 7.34
CA VAL A 36 -8.15 -5.78 8.35
C VAL A 36 -6.79 -5.41 7.75
N TYR A 37 -6.48 -5.87 6.53
CA TYR A 37 -5.24 -5.50 5.82
C TYR A 37 -5.25 -4.01 5.47
N GLN A 38 -6.39 -3.47 5.01
CA GLN A 38 -6.50 -2.03 4.72
C GLN A 38 -6.36 -1.18 5.98
N ILE A 39 -6.95 -1.58 7.11
CA ILE A 39 -6.77 -0.87 8.39
C ILE A 39 -5.29 -0.84 8.78
N ALA A 40 -4.60 -1.98 8.70
CA ALA A 40 -3.17 -2.06 9.00
C ALA A 40 -2.37 -1.09 8.12
N MET A 41 -2.60 -1.14 6.80
CA MET A 41 -1.88 -0.29 5.85
C MET A 41 -2.20 1.19 6.04
N ILE A 42 -3.47 1.58 6.16
CA ILE A 42 -3.86 2.99 6.32
C ILE A 42 -3.27 3.56 7.60
N CYS A 43 -3.39 2.86 8.73
CA CYS A 43 -2.85 3.34 9.99
C CYS A 43 -1.32 3.47 9.95
N CYS A 44 -0.60 2.50 9.37
CA CYS A 44 0.85 2.57 9.23
C CYS A 44 1.30 3.69 8.25
N VAL A 45 0.61 3.87 7.12
CA VAL A 45 0.91 4.93 6.14
C VAL A 45 0.55 6.32 6.68
N CYS A 46 -0.55 6.47 7.42
CA CYS A 46 -0.87 7.73 8.10
C CYS A 46 0.20 8.04 9.16
N SER A 47 0.61 7.03 9.94
CA SER A 47 1.71 7.17 10.91
C SER A 47 3.00 7.64 10.23
N GLU A 48 3.43 6.98 9.16
CA GLU A 48 4.68 7.34 8.48
C GLU A 48 4.59 8.74 7.87
N SER A 49 3.46 9.11 7.28
CA SER A 49 3.26 10.41 6.62
C SER A 49 3.33 11.56 7.64
N LEU A 50 2.68 11.39 8.79
CA LEU A 50 2.73 12.36 9.89
C LEU A 50 4.11 12.43 10.53
N GLY A 51 4.79 11.29 10.68
CA GLY A 51 6.17 11.21 11.15
C GLY A 51 7.14 11.91 10.19
N THR A 52 6.93 11.76 8.89
CA THR A 52 7.70 12.42 7.83
C THR A 52 7.47 13.91 7.81
N ALA A 53 6.23 14.37 7.98
CA ALA A 53 5.94 15.80 8.08
C ALA A 53 6.67 16.43 9.29
N ALA A 54 6.62 15.78 10.46
CA ALA A 54 7.39 16.23 11.62
C ALA A 54 8.91 16.18 11.37
N LEU A 55 9.39 15.15 10.67
CA LEU A 55 10.79 14.99 10.31
C LEU A 55 11.27 16.16 9.44
N SER A 56 10.52 16.51 8.40
CA SER A 56 10.80 17.67 7.54
C SER A 56 10.90 18.94 8.37
N ASP A 57 9.96 19.19 9.28
CA ASP A 57 9.99 20.40 10.11
C ASP A 57 11.25 20.46 11.02
N TYR A 58 11.78 19.31 11.45
CA TYR A 58 13.00 19.21 12.26
C TYR A 58 14.28 19.39 11.43
N VAL A 59 14.31 18.86 10.21
CA VAL A 59 15.43 19.06 9.27
C VAL A 59 15.51 20.52 8.85
N ASP A 60 14.37 21.12 8.51
CA ASP A 60 14.30 22.54 8.13
C ASP A 60 14.72 23.46 9.29
N GLN A 61 14.38 23.10 10.54
CA GLN A 61 14.86 23.82 11.73
C GLN A 61 16.39 23.75 11.89
N GLN A 62 16.98 22.57 11.65
CA GLN A 62 18.42 22.39 11.72
C GLN A 62 19.13 23.22 10.65
N ASP A 63 18.62 23.20 9.42
CA ASP A 63 19.14 23.98 8.31
C ASP A 63 19.00 25.49 8.53
N PHE A 64 17.88 25.94 9.11
CA PHE A 64 17.66 27.34 9.45
C PHE A 64 18.71 27.85 10.45
N VAL A 65 18.91 27.13 11.55
CA VAL A 65 19.87 27.51 12.61
C VAL A 65 21.30 27.51 12.06
N ALA A 66 21.68 26.49 11.28
CA ALA A 66 23.01 26.39 10.69
C ALA A 66 23.31 27.53 9.71
N LYS A 67 22.31 28.03 8.98
CA LYS A 67 22.44 29.16 8.04
C LYS A 67 22.55 30.51 8.74
N HIS A 68 21.88 30.70 9.88
CA HIS A 68 21.83 32.00 10.56
C HIS A 68 22.95 32.23 11.57
N GLN A 69 23.57 31.17 12.10
CA GLN A 69 24.66 31.29 13.06
C GLN A 69 25.77 30.27 12.77
N LEU A 70 26.94 30.75 12.35
CA LEU A 70 28.14 29.94 12.18
C LEU A 70 28.51 29.25 13.50
N GLY A 71 28.57 27.92 13.47
CA GLY A 71 28.90 27.07 14.62
C GLY A 71 27.71 26.58 15.44
N ALA A 72 26.50 27.11 15.23
CA ALA A 72 25.30 26.62 15.91
C ALA A 72 24.74 25.38 15.20
N THR A 73 24.46 24.32 15.97
CA THR A 73 23.90 23.07 15.44
C THR A 73 22.76 22.59 16.32
N VAL A 74 21.67 22.15 15.68
CA VAL A 74 20.52 21.53 16.34
C VAL A 74 20.71 20.01 16.32
N HIS A 75 20.64 19.40 17.50
CA HIS A 75 20.75 17.95 17.67
C HIS A 75 19.37 17.34 17.81
N ASN A 76 18.86 16.78 16.73
CA ASN A 76 17.55 16.12 16.62
C ASN A 76 17.65 14.66 16.11
N ASN A 77 18.87 14.11 16.03
CA ASN A 77 19.19 12.78 15.48
C ASN A 77 18.32 11.65 16.02
N ASN A 78 17.92 11.75 17.29
CA ASN A 78 17.03 10.77 17.93
C ASN A 78 15.67 10.68 17.21
N PHE A 79 15.08 11.83 16.85
CA PHE A 79 13.82 11.87 16.13
C PHE A 79 14.02 11.49 14.66
N ILE A 80 15.07 12.00 14.01
CA ILE A 80 15.40 11.66 12.62
C ILE A 80 15.54 10.15 12.43
N GLY A 81 16.28 9.49 13.32
CA GLY A 81 16.50 8.05 13.25
C GLY A 81 15.21 7.25 13.39
N ILE A 82 14.38 7.56 14.40
CA ILE A 82 13.15 6.80 14.62
C ILE A 82 12.06 7.11 13.58
N ALA A 83 11.98 8.34 13.08
CA ALA A 83 11.06 8.71 12.01
C ALA A 83 11.43 8.00 10.70
N SER A 84 12.73 7.95 10.37
CA SER A 84 13.24 7.21 9.20
C SER A 84 12.95 5.72 9.31
N TYR A 85 13.12 5.14 10.51
CA TYR A 85 12.75 3.75 10.75
C TYR A 85 11.24 3.53 10.57
N ASN A 86 10.41 4.44 11.06
CA ASN A 86 8.96 4.35 10.90
C ASN A 86 8.52 4.36 9.42
N ILE A 87 9.18 5.15 8.56
CA ILE A 87 8.96 5.12 7.10
C ILE A 87 9.27 3.74 6.53
N PHE A 88 10.42 3.16 6.88
CA PHE A 88 10.75 1.81 6.44
C PHE A 88 9.67 0.79 6.86
N VAL A 89 9.20 0.88 8.10
CA VAL A 89 8.17 -0.02 8.62
C VAL A 89 6.83 0.15 7.89
N GLY A 90 6.40 1.39 7.65
CA GLY A 90 5.17 1.68 6.90
C GLY A 90 5.20 1.08 5.49
N VAL A 91 6.25 1.36 4.74
CA VAL A 91 6.49 0.78 3.41
C VAL A 91 6.55 -0.76 3.44
N TYR A 92 7.22 -1.34 4.44
CA TYR A 92 7.31 -2.80 4.58
C TYR A 92 5.92 -3.43 4.80
N VAL A 93 5.13 -2.90 5.74
CA VAL A 93 3.77 -3.38 6.02
C VAL A 93 2.88 -3.24 4.79
N ALA A 94 2.93 -2.10 4.10
CA ALA A 94 2.17 -1.85 2.88
C ALA A 94 2.58 -2.83 1.76
N THR A 95 3.87 -3.13 1.63
CA THR A 95 4.36 -4.08 0.62
C THR A 95 3.86 -5.49 0.92
N ILE A 96 4.00 -5.98 2.15
CA ILE A 96 3.63 -7.36 2.50
C ILE A 96 2.11 -7.56 2.46
N PHE A 97 1.33 -6.73 3.15
CA PHE A 97 -0.13 -6.94 3.20
C PHE A 97 -0.85 -6.41 1.96
N GLY A 98 -0.31 -5.39 1.29
CA GLY A 98 -0.82 -4.91 0.01
C GLY A 98 -0.63 -5.95 -1.08
N SER A 99 0.56 -6.56 -1.17
CA SER A 99 0.77 -7.67 -2.11
C SER A 99 -0.11 -8.87 -1.76
N ALA A 100 -0.17 -9.30 -0.49
CA ALA A 100 -1.06 -10.39 -0.06
C ALA A 100 -2.52 -10.14 -0.46
N PHE A 101 -2.98 -8.89 -0.33
CA PHE A 101 -4.31 -8.48 -0.80
C PHE A 101 -4.45 -8.63 -2.33
N PHE A 102 -3.52 -8.08 -3.12
CA PHE A 102 -3.60 -8.18 -4.58
C PHE A 102 -3.56 -9.63 -5.06
N PHE A 103 -2.74 -10.48 -4.45
CA PHE A 103 -2.70 -11.90 -4.78
C PHE A 103 -4.03 -12.59 -4.48
N ASP A 104 -4.67 -12.29 -3.34
CA ASP A 104 -5.98 -12.85 -2.97
C ASP A 104 -7.13 -12.32 -3.84
N LEU A 105 -6.96 -11.13 -4.44
CA LEU A 105 -7.94 -10.51 -5.33
C LEU A 105 -7.83 -11.05 -6.77
N PHE A 106 -6.63 -11.04 -7.33
CA PHE A 106 -6.42 -11.41 -8.73
C PHE A 106 -6.44 -12.92 -8.94
N TRP A 107 -5.76 -13.67 -8.06
CA TRP A 107 -5.60 -15.13 -8.18
C TRP A 107 -6.09 -15.85 -6.92
N PRO A 108 -7.40 -15.88 -6.68
CA PRO A 108 -7.95 -16.50 -5.48
C PRO A 108 -7.85 -18.02 -5.45
N GLU A 109 -7.68 -18.67 -6.61
CA GLU A 109 -7.56 -20.13 -6.71
C GLU A 109 -6.10 -20.62 -6.86
N ARG A 110 -5.13 -19.73 -6.63
CA ARG A 110 -3.71 -20.07 -6.79
C ARG A 110 -3.29 -21.22 -5.87
N LYS A 111 -2.55 -22.18 -6.44
CA LYS A 111 -1.86 -23.21 -5.66
C LYS A 111 -0.46 -22.72 -5.34
N GLU A 112 -0.30 -22.13 -4.16
CA GLU A 112 1.02 -21.67 -3.72
C GLU A 112 1.94 -22.84 -3.37
N VAL A 113 3.19 -22.77 -3.83
CA VAL A 113 4.24 -23.70 -3.43
C VAL A 113 4.58 -23.51 -1.94
N PRO A 114 4.99 -24.57 -1.21
CA PRO A 114 5.26 -24.49 0.23
C PRO A 114 6.28 -23.41 0.63
N GLY A 115 7.30 -23.17 -0.21
CA GLY A 115 8.31 -22.13 0.03
C GLY A 115 7.73 -20.71 0.05
N VAL A 116 6.76 -20.41 -0.82
CA VAL A 116 6.09 -19.11 -0.87
C VAL A 116 5.20 -18.93 0.36
N LYS A 117 4.50 -19.98 0.80
CA LYS A 117 3.71 -19.95 2.05
C LYS A 117 4.59 -19.70 3.27
N LEU A 118 5.77 -20.31 3.32
CA LEU A 118 6.74 -20.09 4.39
C LEU A 118 7.25 -18.64 4.36
N ALA A 119 7.57 -18.11 3.18
CA ALA A 119 7.99 -16.72 3.02
C ALA A 119 6.91 -15.74 3.50
N TRP A 120 5.64 -15.95 3.15
CA TRP A 120 4.52 -15.15 3.66
C TRP A 120 4.45 -15.17 5.18
N LYS A 121 4.58 -16.34 5.80
CA LYS A 121 4.58 -16.48 7.27
C LYS A 121 5.74 -15.72 7.91
N ILE A 122 6.96 -15.88 7.40
CA ILE A 122 8.15 -15.19 7.91
C ILE A 122 7.99 -13.67 7.77
N CYS A 123 7.63 -13.18 6.58
CA CYS A 123 7.46 -11.75 6.32
C CYS A 123 6.35 -11.14 7.20
N SER A 124 5.25 -11.86 7.43
CA SER A 124 4.16 -11.39 8.31
C SER A 124 4.60 -11.27 9.78
N VAL A 125 5.48 -12.17 10.25
CA VAL A 125 6.06 -12.09 11.60
C VAL A 125 7.04 -10.93 11.70
N LEU A 126 7.89 -10.76 10.69
CA LEU A 126 8.81 -9.61 10.61
C LEU A 126 8.04 -8.28 10.57
N ALA A 127 6.90 -8.22 9.87
CA ALA A 127 6.03 -7.05 9.89
C ALA A 127 5.55 -6.71 11.30
N CYS A 128 5.10 -7.70 12.08
CA CYS A 128 4.73 -7.50 13.48
C CYS A 128 5.91 -7.00 14.33
N LEU A 129 7.10 -7.62 14.17
CA LEU A 129 8.30 -7.27 14.93
C LEU A 129 8.80 -5.85 14.63
N PHE A 130 8.80 -5.45 13.35
CA PHE A 130 9.17 -4.11 12.95
C PHE A 130 8.13 -3.06 13.38
N THR A 131 6.84 -3.40 13.30
CA THR A 131 5.80 -2.46 13.72
C THR A 131 5.80 -2.25 15.23
N ILE A 132 6.00 -3.30 16.04
CA ILE A 132 6.10 -3.11 17.50
C ILE A 132 7.38 -2.38 17.92
N SER A 133 8.52 -2.67 17.29
CA SER A 133 9.76 -1.94 17.58
C SER A 133 9.65 -0.47 17.19
N ALA A 134 9.02 -0.15 16.06
CA ALA A 134 8.74 1.22 15.66
C ALA A 134 7.74 1.90 16.61
N ALA A 135 6.66 1.22 17.00
CA ALA A 135 5.68 1.74 17.95
C ALA A 135 6.32 2.09 19.29
N LEU A 136 7.11 1.18 19.86
CA LEU A 136 7.82 1.40 21.11
C LEU A 136 8.88 2.49 20.98
N GLY A 137 9.74 2.41 19.96
CA GLY A 137 10.80 3.37 19.74
C GLY A 137 10.26 4.79 19.54
N LEU A 138 9.23 4.95 18.69
CA LEU A 138 8.62 6.23 18.42
C LEU A 138 7.93 6.78 19.67
N THR A 139 7.22 5.93 20.43
CA THR A 139 6.62 6.32 21.72
C THR A 139 7.68 6.83 22.70
N ILE A 140 8.79 6.10 22.88
CA ILE A 140 9.86 6.46 23.82
C ILE A 140 10.53 7.78 23.40
N ILE A 141 10.89 7.92 22.13
CA ILE A 141 11.57 9.13 21.64
C ILE A 141 10.64 10.34 21.75
N VAL A 142 9.40 10.22 21.28
CA VAL A 142 8.43 11.33 21.32
C VAL A 142 8.12 11.72 22.76
N ALA A 143 7.92 10.76 23.66
CA ALA A 143 7.54 11.05 25.05
C ALA A 143 8.70 11.57 25.91
N MET A 144 9.92 11.05 25.72
CA MET A 144 11.01 11.25 26.67
C MET A 144 12.16 12.13 26.16
N LYS A 145 12.30 12.32 24.85
CA LYS A 145 13.44 13.04 24.28
C LYS A 145 13.06 14.44 23.82
N SER A 146 14.09 15.24 23.60
CA SER A 146 14.00 16.58 23.05
C SER A 146 15.20 16.84 22.14
N ALA A 147 15.03 17.76 21.21
CA ALA A 147 16.13 18.41 20.52
C ALA A 147 16.86 19.38 21.47
N TYR A 148 18.11 19.67 21.17
CA TYR A 148 18.91 20.69 21.86
C TYR A 148 19.85 21.40 20.88
N VAL A 149 20.21 22.64 21.18
CA VAL A 149 21.13 23.43 20.34
C VAL A 149 22.50 23.49 21.02
N SER A 150 23.56 23.38 20.25
CA SER A 150 24.95 23.55 20.70
C SER A 150 25.68 24.58 19.84
N GLY A 151 26.78 25.14 20.35
CA GLY A 151 27.61 26.11 19.60
C GLY A 151 27.11 27.55 19.61
N THR A 152 26.14 27.88 20.46
CA THR A 152 25.68 29.24 20.75
C THR A 152 25.19 29.36 22.20
N ASP A 153 25.04 30.57 22.70
CA ASP A 153 24.47 30.84 24.04
C ASP A 153 22.95 30.62 24.06
N ALA A 154 22.41 30.38 25.26
CA ALA A 154 20.99 30.05 25.43
C ALA A 154 20.04 31.16 24.94
N ALA A 155 20.44 32.43 25.01
CA ALA A 155 19.62 33.55 24.57
C ALA A 155 19.53 33.60 23.04
N ASN A 156 20.65 33.44 22.34
CA ASN A 156 20.66 33.34 20.89
C ASN A 156 19.97 32.08 20.36
N ALA A 157 20.15 30.93 21.00
CA ALA A 157 19.41 29.72 20.66
C ALA A 157 17.90 29.95 20.75
N SER A 158 17.44 30.55 21.84
CA SER A 158 16.01 30.84 22.05
C SER A 158 15.47 31.83 21.02
N ARG A 159 16.26 32.86 20.66
CA ARG A 159 15.91 33.84 19.63
C ARG A 159 15.76 33.18 18.25
N LEU A 160 16.73 32.37 17.83
CA LEU A 160 16.70 31.68 16.53
C LEU A 160 15.54 30.68 16.43
N LEU A 161 15.24 29.98 17.52
CA LEU A 161 14.11 29.05 17.58
C LEU A 161 12.77 29.78 17.53
N ALA A 162 12.65 30.94 18.18
CA ALA A 162 11.47 31.78 18.11
C ALA A 162 11.28 32.40 16.71
N GLU A 163 12.37 32.77 16.05
CA GLU A 163 12.37 33.33 14.69
C GLU A 163 11.96 32.28 13.64
N TYR A 164 12.37 31.02 13.82
CA TYR A 164 11.92 29.91 12.96
C TYR A 164 10.42 29.61 13.13
N GLY A 165 9.91 29.64 14.37
CA GLY A 165 8.47 29.49 14.67
C GLY A 165 7.84 28.12 14.35
N GLY A 166 8.61 27.14 13.85
CA GLY A 166 8.08 25.83 13.43
C GLY A 166 8.03 24.77 14.51
N SER A 167 9.15 24.10 14.76
CA SER A 167 9.20 22.84 15.52
C SER A 167 9.51 23.03 17.01
N PRO A 168 8.72 22.45 17.92
CA PRO A 168 9.05 22.50 19.34
C PRO A 168 10.24 21.59 19.67
N MET A 169 11.07 22.05 20.60
CA MET A 169 12.26 21.31 21.02
C MET A 169 11.91 20.00 21.74
N LYS A 170 10.80 19.96 22.48
CA LYS A 170 10.28 18.73 23.08
C LYS A 170 9.42 18.02 22.04
N TYR A 171 9.76 16.79 21.70
CA TYR A 171 9.03 16.05 20.66
C TYR A 171 7.56 15.80 21.02
N ARG A 172 7.24 15.62 22.30
CA ARG A 172 5.87 15.50 22.81
C ARG A 172 5.00 16.74 22.60
N ASP A 173 5.58 17.90 22.32
CA ASP A 173 4.79 19.11 22.06
C ASP A 173 4.48 19.24 20.55
N ASN A 174 5.07 18.38 19.71
CA ASN A 174 4.78 18.30 18.28
C ASN A 174 3.54 17.43 18.05
N GLY A 175 2.42 18.06 17.71
CA GLY A 175 1.15 17.35 17.45
C GLY A 175 1.23 16.32 16.32
N ARG A 176 2.06 16.54 15.30
CA ARG A 176 2.28 15.59 14.19
C ARG A 176 3.03 14.35 14.67
N ALA A 177 4.04 14.53 15.52
CA ALA A 177 4.78 13.44 16.13
C ALA A 177 3.89 12.58 17.05
N ILE A 178 3.03 13.21 17.86
CA ILE A 178 2.06 12.49 18.70
C ILE A 178 1.06 11.73 17.82
N ALA A 179 0.49 12.39 16.81
CA ALA A 179 -0.49 11.76 15.92
C ALA A 179 0.12 10.54 15.20
N SER A 180 1.39 10.63 14.78
CA SER A 180 2.13 9.49 14.22
C SER A 180 2.14 8.30 15.17
N VAL A 181 2.49 8.50 16.45
CA VAL A 181 2.44 7.44 17.49
C VAL A 181 1.02 6.88 17.65
N VAL A 182 0.02 7.75 17.71
CA VAL A 182 -1.38 7.36 17.92
C VAL A 182 -1.89 6.49 16.78
N PHE A 183 -1.53 6.76 15.53
CA PHE A 183 -1.91 5.92 14.38
C PHE A 183 -1.11 4.61 14.32
N LEU A 184 0.14 4.61 14.79
CA LEU A 184 1.01 3.43 14.74
C LEU A 184 0.52 2.30 15.63
N TRP A 185 -0.06 2.59 16.81
CA TRP A 185 -0.55 1.58 17.74
C TRP A 185 -1.74 0.76 17.19
N PRO A 186 -2.83 1.36 16.68
CA PRO A 186 -3.86 0.65 15.93
C PRO A 186 -3.29 -0.08 14.71
N GLY A 187 -2.34 0.52 14.00
CA GLY A 187 -1.63 -0.12 12.89
C GLY A 187 -0.93 -1.42 13.31
N PHE A 188 -0.27 -1.43 14.47
CA PHE A 188 0.34 -2.62 15.05
C PHE A 188 -0.71 -3.70 15.37
N LEU A 189 -1.79 -3.35 16.06
CA LEU A 189 -2.85 -4.31 16.38
C LEU A 189 -3.48 -4.92 15.12
N ALA A 190 -3.75 -4.08 14.12
CA ALA A 190 -4.25 -4.54 12.83
C ALA A 190 -3.22 -5.38 12.07
N THR A 191 -1.93 -5.09 12.20
CA THR A 191 -0.83 -5.91 11.63
C THR A 191 -0.80 -7.30 12.25
N VAL A 192 -0.93 -7.40 13.59
CA VAL A 192 -1.02 -8.70 14.29
C VAL A 192 -2.26 -9.47 13.85
N ALA A 193 -3.41 -8.81 13.77
CA ALA A 193 -4.65 -9.42 13.27
C ALA A 193 -4.51 -9.88 11.81
N SER A 194 -3.84 -9.10 10.97
CA SER A 194 -3.56 -9.42 9.56
C SER A 194 -2.68 -10.66 9.44
N THR A 195 -1.63 -10.76 10.25
CA THR A 195 -0.76 -11.95 10.32
C THR A 195 -1.55 -13.18 10.73
N TRP A 196 -2.39 -13.09 11.76
CA TRP A 196 -3.24 -14.20 12.18
C TRP A 196 -4.21 -14.64 11.08
N LEU A 197 -4.87 -13.69 10.40
CA LEU A 197 -5.78 -13.98 9.29
C LEU A 197 -5.07 -14.62 8.10
N LEU A 198 -3.87 -14.16 7.76
CA LEU A 198 -3.05 -14.71 6.69
C LEU A 198 -2.75 -16.19 6.98
N TRP A 199 -2.33 -16.50 8.20
CA TRP A 199 -1.99 -17.87 8.60
C TRP A 199 -3.21 -18.78 8.62
N HIS A 200 -4.32 -18.29 9.19
CA HIS A 200 -5.57 -19.04 9.25
C HIS A 200 -6.12 -19.31 7.85
N SER A 201 -6.02 -18.33 6.95
CA SER A 201 -6.37 -18.49 5.55
C SER A 201 -5.52 -19.55 4.86
N LEU A 202 -4.19 -19.51 5.03
CA LEU A 202 -3.31 -20.50 4.40
C LEU A 202 -3.67 -21.91 4.88
N ALA A 203 -3.92 -22.09 6.18
CA ALA A 203 -4.36 -23.36 6.74
C ALA A 203 -5.73 -23.83 6.18
N HIS A 204 -6.70 -22.92 6.04
CA HIS A 204 -7.99 -23.26 5.44
C HIS A 204 -7.86 -23.63 3.96
N ILE A 205 -7.04 -22.90 3.19
CA ILE A 205 -6.78 -23.21 1.78
C ILE A 205 -6.11 -24.58 1.65
N ASP A 206 -5.19 -24.92 2.55
CA ASP A 206 -4.52 -26.22 2.55
C ASP A 206 -5.49 -27.38 2.86
N GLN A 207 -6.46 -27.19 3.75
CA GLN A 207 -7.39 -28.25 4.16
C GLN A 207 -8.63 -28.36 3.28
N TYR A 208 -9.18 -27.24 2.83
CA TYR A 208 -10.49 -27.18 2.18
C TYR A 208 -10.45 -26.48 0.81
N GLY A 209 -9.32 -25.94 0.38
CA GLY A 209 -9.26 -25.09 -0.80
C GLY A 209 -9.84 -23.68 -0.57
N PRO A 210 -9.83 -22.84 -1.61
CA PRO A 210 -10.05 -21.38 -1.50
C PRO A 210 -11.53 -20.95 -1.44
N LYS A 211 -12.46 -21.81 -1.89
CA LYS A 211 -13.90 -21.51 -1.94
C LYS A 211 -14.55 -21.59 -0.56
N SER A 212 -15.52 -20.72 -0.31
CA SER A 212 -16.34 -20.78 0.90
C SER A 212 -17.26 -22.01 0.89
N LYS A 213 -17.68 -22.47 2.08
CA LYS A 213 -18.62 -23.61 2.21
C LYS A 213 -19.90 -23.40 1.40
N GLN A 214 -20.39 -22.16 1.34
CA GLN A 214 -21.61 -21.79 0.59
C GLN A 214 -21.40 -21.81 -0.92
N ALA A 215 -20.23 -21.40 -1.42
CA ALA A 215 -19.91 -21.48 -2.85
C ALA A 215 -19.77 -22.93 -3.30
N LYS A 216 -19.11 -23.77 -2.51
CA LYS A 216 -19.03 -25.21 -2.78
C LYS A 216 -20.41 -25.86 -2.85
N LEU A 217 -21.28 -25.58 -1.88
CA LEU A 217 -22.67 -26.06 -1.90
C LEU A 217 -23.45 -25.60 -3.15
N ARG A 218 -23.24 -24.37 -3.63
CA ARG A 218 -23.86 -23.91 -4.88
C ARG A 218 -23.31 -24.62 -6.11
N ASP A 219 -22.00 -24.82 -6.17
CA ASP A 219 -21.35 -25.53 -7.29
C ASP A 219 -21.76 -27.01 -7.29
N ASP A 220 -21.83 -27.67 -6.13
CA ASP A 220 -22.23 -29.07 -5.98
C ASP A 220 -23.73 -29.27 -6.31
N VAL A 221 -24.60 -28.31 -5.96
CA VAL A 221 -26.03 -28.34 -6.31
C VAL A 221 -26.23 -28.05 -7.81
N GLY A 222 -25.38 -27.22 -8.42
CA GLY A 222 -25.36 -27.00 -9.88
C GLY A 222 -24.78 -28.17 -10.68
N ALA A 223 -24.02 -29.06 -10.04
CA ALA A 223 -23.37 -30.22 -10.66
C ALA A 223 -24.15 -31.55 -10.49
N SER A 224 -25.41 -31.53 -10.04
CA SER A 224 -26.25 -32.74 -10.07
C SER A 224 -26.58 -33.17 -11.52
N PRO A 225 -26.55 -34.48 -11.82
CA PRO A 225 -26.21 -34.99 -13.14
C PRO A 225 -27.44 -35.08 -14.04
N ASN A 226 -27.40 -34.40 -15.19
CA ASN A 226 -28.17 -34.84 -16.35
C ASN A 226 -27.19 -35.54 -17.31
N GLU A 227 -26.70 -36.71 -16.90
CA GLU A 227 -26.14 -37.67 -17.84
C GLU A 227 -27.25 -38.13 -18.77
N LYS A 228 -27.13 -37.77 -20.05
CA LYS A 228 -27.64 -38.62 -21.13
C LYS A 228 -26.45 -38.98 -22.02
N PRO A 229 -26.08 -40.27 -22.10
CA PRO A 229 -25.12 -40.71 -23.09
C PRO A 229 -25.83 -40.77 -24.45
N ALA A 230 -25.30 -40.06 -25.43
CA ALA A 230 -25.67 -40.25 -26.82
C ALA A 230 -24.42 -40.74 -27.56
N ASP A 231 -24.28 -42.06 -27.60
CA ASP A 231 -23.54 -42.74 -28.65
C ASP A 231 -24.22 -42.46 -30.01
N SER A 232 -23.41 -42.11 -31.01
CA SER A 232 -23.39 -42.73 -32.34
C SER A 232 -22.79 -41.79 -33.40
N ALA A 233 -21.71 -42.31 -33.98
CA ALA A 233 -21.04 -41.97 -35.23
C ALA A 233 -21.87 -41.30 -36.35
N SER A 234 -21.28 -40.36 -37.09
CA SER A 234 -20.73 -40.62 -38.43
C SER A 234 -20.34 -39.33 -39.19
N ASN A 235 -19.06 -39.23 -39.55
CA ASN A 235 -18.51 -38.93 -40.89
C ASN A 235 -18.91 -37.69 -41.74
N VAL A 236 -17.83 -37.04 -42.23
CA VAL A 236 -17.56 -36.50 -43.59
C VAL A 236 -17.77 -35.00 -43.85
N SER A 237 -16.60 -34.34 -43.97
CA SER A 237 -16.11 -33.44 -45.03
C SER A 237 -16.98 -32.31 -45.59
N GLY A 238 -16.44 -31.09 -45.54
CA GLY A 238 -16.93 -29.93 -46.28
C GLY A 238 -16.01 -28.72 -46.14
N THR A 239 -15.05 -28.58 -47.06
CA THR A 239 -14.30 -27.35 -47.34
C THR A 239 -15.21 -26.23 -47.84
N THR A 240 -15.06 -25.01 -47.31
CA THR A 240 -14.78 -23.72 -48.01
C THR A 240 -15.40 -22.49 -47.31
N ASN A 241 -14.57 -21.45 -47.23
CA ASN A 241 -14.86 -20.02 -47.28
C ASN A 241 -15.84 -19.39 -46.28
N GLU A 242 -15.30 -18.59 -45.36
CA GLU A 242 -16.00 -17.42 -44.85
C GLU A 242 -15.07 -16.20 -44.71
N PRO A 243 -15.64 -14.97 -44.77
CA PRO A 243 -14.96 -13.77 -45.20
C PRO A 243 -14.34 -12.96 -44.05
N VAL A 244 -13.41 -12.09 -44.43
CA VAL A 244 -12.77 -11.07 -43.58
C VAL A 244 -13.83 -10.16 -42.98
N LEU A 245 -14.03 -10.23 -41.66
CA LEU A 245 -14.80 -9.27 -40.88
C LEU A 245 -13.89 -8.16 -40.36
N ALA A 246 -14.22 -6.94 -40.78
CA ALA A 246 -13.55 -5.69 -40.45
C ALA A 246 -13.58 -5.39 -38.94
N ALA A 247 -12.53 -4.73 -38.47
CA ALA A 247 -12.42 -4.22 -37.10
C ALA A 247 -13.48 -3.14 -36.82
N PRO A 248 -14.10 -3.12 -35.62
CA PRO A 248 -14.99 -2.04 -35.24
C PRO A 248 -14.21 -0.76 -34.92
N GLU A 249 -14.77 0.37 -35.37
CA GLU A 249 -14.32 1.75 -35.18
C GLU A 249 -14.12 2.13 -33.71
N ALA A 250 -13.11 2.96 -33.45
CA ALA A 250 -12.80 3.48 -32.12
C ALA A 250 -13.78 4.59 -31.72
N THR A 251 -14.81 4.24 -30.95
CA THR A 251 -15.67 5.22 -30.26
C THR A 251 -15.07 5.62 -28.90
N HIS A 252 -14.24 6.64 -28.91
CA HIS A 252 -14.05 7.51 -27.75
C HIS A 252 -14.07 8.97 -28.20
N ALA A 253 -15.27 9.54 -28.28
CA ALA A 253 -15.44 10.98 -28.20
C ALA A 253 -15.15 11.41 -26.75
N ALA A 254 -14.27 12.39 -26.57
CA ALA A 254 -14.00 13.00 -25.27
C ALA A 254 -15.25 13.73 -24.78
N PRO A 255 -15.59 13.68 -23.48
CA PRO A 255 -16.69 14.45 -22.95
C PRO A 255 -16.31 15.93 -22.90
N ASP A 256 -17.08 16.76 -23.60
CA ASP A 256 -17.00 18.22 -23.52
C ASP A 256 -17.26 18.69 -22.07
N GLY A 257 -16.38 19.55 -21.56
CA GLY A 257 -16.61 20.31 -20.32
C GLY A 257 -15.65 20.06 -19.16
N GLN A 258 -14.54 19.35 -19.35
CA GLN A 258 -13.53 19.22 -18.30
C GLN A 258 -12.53 20.39 -18.34
N HIS A 259 -12.77 21.41 -17.52
CA HIS A 259 -11.84 22.53 -17.33
C HIS A 259 -10.54 21.99 -16.73
N ASP A 260 -9.47 21.99 -17.50
CA ASP A 260 -8.15 21.53 -17.06
C ASP A 260 -7.57 22.54 -16.06
N ARG A 261 -7.42 22.13 -14.79
CA ARG A 261 -6.83 22.96 -13.73
C ARG A 261 -5.37 23.33 -14.01
N ASN A 262 -4.72 22.66 -14.96
CA ASN A 262 -3.32 22.86 -15.32
C ASN A 262 -3.13 23.52 -16.70
N GLU A 263 -4.17 24.08 -17.31
CA GLU A 263 -4.07 24.77 -18.61
C GLU A 263 -2.97 25.83 -18.65
N GLY A 264 -2.79 26.59 -17.56
CA GLY A 264 -1.73 27.60 -17.44
C GLY A 264 -0.32 27.00 -17.40
N ALA A 265 -0.14 25.87 -16.70
CA ALA A 265 1.14 25.18 -16.61
C ALA A 265 1.50 24.49 -17.95
N ASN A 266 0.49 23.94 -18.62
CA ASN A 266 0.64 23.28 -19.92
C ASN A 266 0.99 24.30 -21.04
N ARG A 267 0.42 25.52 -20.99
CA ARG A 267 0.81 26.61 -21.90
C ARG A 267 2.23 27.09 -21.66
N ALA A 268 2.63 27.29 -20.40
CA ALA A 268 4.00 27.70 -20.08
C ALA A 268 5.04 26.67 -20.54
N TYR A 269 4.72 25.37 -20.46
CA TYR A 269 5.58 24.30 -20.95
C TYR A 269 5.67 24.27 -22.49
N ALA A 270 4.55 24.50 -23.18
CA ALA A 270 4.51 24.54 -24.64
C ALA A 270 5.26 25.76 -25.23
N GLU A 271 5.13 26.93 -24.60
CA GLU A 271 5.85 28.15 -24.98
C GLU A 271 7.36 28.01 -24.75
N ALA A 272 7.77 27.40 -23.63
CA ALA A 272 9.17 27.09 -23.37
C ALA A 272 9.76 26.12 -24.40
N HIS A 273 8.98 25.12 -24.85
CA HIS A 273 9.45 24.17 -25.86
C HIS A 273 9.57 24.79 -27.27
N GLN A 274 8.67 25.70 -27.64
CA GLN A 274 8.78 26.43 -28.92
C GLN A 274 9.97 27.39 -28.96
N ALA A 275 10.34 28.00 -27.83
CA ALA A 275 11.53 28.84 -27.74
C ALA A 275 12.85 28.06 -27.91
N TYR A 276 12.86 26.76 -27.58
CA TYR A 276 14.05 25.89 -27.68
C TYR A 276 14.16 25.13 -29.00
N SER A 277 13.08 25.01 -29.79
CA SER A 277 13.09 24.33 -31.10
C SER A 277 13.28 25.26 -32.31
N GLY A 278 13.54 26.55 -32.07
CA GLY A 278 13.68 27.60 -33.08
C GLY A 278 15.12 28.06 -33.35
N VAL A 279 16.12 27.22 -33.06
CA VAL A 279 17.53 27.44 -33.45
C VAL A 279 17.97 26.31 -34.37
#